data_AF-A0A7S0A0U9-F1
#
_entry.id   AF-A0A7S0A0U9-F1
#
_cell.length_a   1.000
_cell.length_b   1.000
_cell.length_c   1.000
_cell.angle_alpha   90.00
_cell.angle_beta   90.00
_cell.angle_gamma   90.00
#
_symmetry.space_group_name_H-M   'P 1'
#
loop_
_entity.id
_entity.type
_entity.pdbx_description
1 polymer ?
#
loop_
_entity_poly.entity_id
_entity_poly.type
_entity_poly.pdbx_seq_one_letter_code
_entity_poly.pdbx_strand_id
1 'polypeptide(L)'
;CQRNVLAFRQVVAVDREFQLFTRAWCAAELVEADTAGLPQGVFIYSISDLDEHYCRLCTLDVRECQASRQEDKEYILHKIVDIDGFNERLRWLTMGTEGLFKEWSDAEHRASNVGRIARRVMRLQGPRPASDESAGSQCC
;
A
#
# COMPACT_ATOMS: atom_id res chain seq x y z
N CYS A 1 22.87 34.66 6.90
CA CYS A 1 22.83 33.43 6.08
C CYS A 1 22.09 32.31 6.81
N GLN A 2 20.75 32.30 6.81
CA GLN A 2 19.99 31.11 7.16
C GLN A 2 20.00 30.20 5.93
N ARG A 3 20.84 29.16 5.95
CA ARG A 3 20.70 28.06 4.99
C ARG A 3 19.36 27.40 5.29
N ASN A 4 18.47 27.46 4.31
CA ASN A 4 17.21 26.74 4.30
C ASN A 4 17.57 25.24 4.28
N VAL A 5 17.67 24.62 5.46
CA VAL A 5 17.83 23.18 5.57
C VAL A 5 16.52 22.61 5.05
N LEU A 6 16.58 21.87 3.94
CA LEU A 6 15.44 21.09 3.44
C LEU A 6 14.78 20.39 4.64
N ALA A 7 13.47 20.57 4.81
CA ALA A 7 12.74 20.16 6.02
C ALA A 7 13.14 18.74 6.45
N PHE A 8 13.55 18.58 7.72
CA PHE A 8 13.95 17.29 8.28
C PHE A 8 12.77 16.33 8.23
N ARG A 9 12.98 15.13 7.66
CA ARG A 9 11.94 14.13 7.43
C ARG A 9 12.52 12.72 7.51
N GLN A 10 11.69 11.75 7.88
CA GLN A 10 12.06 10.34 7.77
C GLN A 10 11.81 9.85 6.34
N VAL A 11 12.79 9.13 5.78
CA VAL A 11 12.66 8.45 4.48
C VAL A 11 12.50 6.96 4.73
N VAL A 12 11.42 6.38 4.21
CA VAL A 12 11.07 4.97 4.33
C VAL A 12 11.29 4.32 2.97
N ALA A 13 12.47 3.76 2.76
CA ALA A 13 12.78 3.00 1.55
C ALA A 13 12.39 1.53 1.75
N VAL A 14 11.45 1.04 0.95
CA VAL A 14 10.86 -0.29 1.11
C VAL A 14 11.46 -1.25 0.08
N ASP A 15 11.90 -2.41 0.54
CA ASP A 15 12.35 -3.52 -0.30
C ASP A 15 11.20 -4.16 -1.08
N ARG A 16 11.51 -4.95 -2.12
CA ARG A 16 10.47 -5.55 -2.98
C ARG A 16 9.59 -6.53 -2.22
N GLU A 17 10.13 -7.15 -1.18
CA GLU A 17 9.48 -8.11 -0.32
C GLU A 17 8.76 -7.46 0.87
N PHE A 18 8.79 -6.12 0.99
CA PHE A 18 8.20 -5.31 2.05
C PHE A 18 8.57 -5.79 3.48
N GLN A 19 9.78 -6.35 3.64
CA GLN A 19 10.28 -6.88 4.90
C GLN A 19 10.52 -5.79 5.95
N LEU A 20 10.69 -4.54 5.54
CA LEU A 20 10.76 -3.40 6.47
C LEU A 20 9.63 -3.43 7.51
N PHE A 21 8.39 -3.71 7.08
CA PHE A 21 7.21 -3.72 7.96
C PHE A 21 7.14 -4.95 8.87
N THR A 22 7.96 -5.98 8.60
CA THR A 22 8.07 -7.15 9.46
C THR A 22 9.18 -7.02 10.48
N ARG A 23 9.89 -5.89 10.55
CA ARG A 23 10.98 -5.66 11.52
C ARG A 23 10.49 -4.82 12.69
N ALA A 24 10.66 -5.32 13.91
CA ALA A 24 10.08 -4.70 15.11
C ALA A 24 10.60 -3.27 15.33
N TRP A 25 11.90 -3.04 15.14
CA TRP A 25 12.49 -1.70 15.23
C TRP A 25 11.94 -0.75 14.17
N CYS A 26 11.83 -1.20 12.92
CA CYS A 26 11.31 -0.36 11.85
C CYS A 26 9.84 0.02 12.12
N ALA A 27 9.00 -0.92 12.56
CA ALA A 27 7.63 -0.63 12.94
C ALA A 27 7.53 0.39 14.09
N ALA A 28 8.36 0.22 15.13
CA ALA A 28 8.43 1.16 16.25
C ALA A 28 8.87 2.56 15.80
N GLU A 29 9.90 2.66 14.97
CA GLU A 29 10.39 3.94 14.43
C GLU A 29 9.38 4.63 13.52
N LEU A 30 8.58 3.89 12.76
CA LEU A 30 7.53 4.47 11.93
C LEU A 30 6.46 5.17 12.79
N VAL A 31 5.98 4.48 13.83
CA VAL A 31 4.95 5.03 14.73
C VAL A 31 5.51 6.15 15.61
N GLU A 32 6.75 6.04 16.08
CA GLU A 32 7.40 7.08 16.87
C GLU A 32 7.59 8.36 16.06
N ALA A 33 8.08 8.26 14.81
CA ALA A 33 8.25 9.41 13.93
C ALA A 33 6.92 10.13 13.66
N ASP A 34 5.86 9.37 13.37
CA ASP A 34 4.51 9.90 13.19
C ASP A 34 3.97 10.56 14.47
N THR A 35 4.15 9.94 15.63
CA THR A 35 3.75 10.49 16.95
C THR A 35 4.49 11.79 17.27
N ALA A 36 5.77 11.87 16.88
CA ALA A 36 6.59 13.07 17.02
C ALA A 36 6.27 14.17 15.96
N GLY A 37 5.34 13.91 15.03
CA GLY A 37 4.99 14.83 13.95
C GLY A 37 6.10 15.01 12.91
N LEU A 38 7.04 14.06 12.82
CA LEU A 38 8.09 14.07 11.82
C LEU A 38 7.51 13.63 10.47
N PRO A 39 7.56 14.47 9.41
CA PRO A 39 7.04 14.07 8.11
C PRO A 39 7.74 12.80 7.60
N GLN A 40 6.97 11.86 7.06
CA GLN A 40 7.49 10.61 6.50
C GLN A 40 7.30 10.62 4.98
N GLY A 41 8.25 10.05 4.24
CA GLY A 41 8.15 9.86 2.79
C GLY A 41 8.53 8.44 2.41
N VAL A 42 7.65 7.74 1.69
CA VAL A 42 7.87 6.35 1.31
C VAL A 42 8.33 6.23 -0.15
N PHE A 43 9.26 5.32 -0.40
CA PHE A 43 9.70 4.94 -1.73
C PHE A 43 9.61 3.43 -1.88
N ILE A 44 8.88 2.98 -2.91
CA ILE A 44 8.73 1.58 -3.26
C ILE A 44 9.28 1.34 -4.67
N TYR A 45 9.60 0.08 -4.97
CA TYR A 45 10.08 -0.30 -6.30
C TYR A 45 8.96 -0.22 -7.35
N SER A 46 7.78 -0.78 -7.07
CA SER A 46 6.64 -0.75 -8.00
C SER A 46 5.29 -0.85 -7.28
N ILE A 47 4.23 -0.39 -7.96
CA ILE A 47 2.83 -0.58 -7.51
C ILE A 47 2.48 -2.08 -7.43
N SER A 48 2.98 -2.89 -8.37
CA SER A 48 2.69 -4.33 -8.39
C SER A 48 3.18 -5.03 -7.12
N ASP A 49 4.37 -4.66 -6.61
CA ASP A 49 4.89 -5.22 -5.36
C ASP A 49 4.02 -4.76 -4.16
N LEU A 50 3.48 -3.52 -4.17
CA LEU A 50 2.53 -3.06 -3.14
C LEU A 50 1.22 -3.85 -3.16
N ASP A 51 0.65 -4.06 -4.35
CA ASP A 51 -0.60 -4.79 -4.53
C ASP A 51 -0.45 -6.26 -4.08
N GLU A 52 0.68 -6.91 -4.37
CA GLU A 52 0.99 -8.28 -3.94
C GLU A 52 1.06 -8.40 -2.40
N HIS A 53 1.53 -7.35 -1.72
CA HIS A 53 1.70 -7.34 -0.27
C HIS A 53 0.56 -6.65 0.50
N TYR A 54 -0.46 -6.12 -0.20
CA TYR A 54 -1.55 -5.33 0.37
C TYR A 54 -2.21 -6.00 1.59
N CYS A 55 -2.63 -7.26 1.45
CA CYS A 55 -3.32 -7.97 2.52
C CYS A 55 -2.47 -8.07 3.79
N ARG A 56 -1.16 -8.33 3.66
CA ARG A 56 -0.24 -8.42 4.79
C ARG A 56 -0.05 -7.06 5.46
N LEU A 57 0.02 -5.98 4.68
CA LEU A 57 0.14 -4.62 5.21
C LEU A 57 -1.11 -4.17 5.98
N CYS A 58 -2.29 -4.65 5.59
CA CYS A 58 -3.53 -4.40 6.32
C CYS A 58 -3.64 -5.18 7.65
N THR A 59 -2.83 -6.21 7.86
CA THR A 59 -2.86 -7.06 9.05
C THR A 59 -1.56 -7.00 9.86
N LEU A 60 -0.80 -5.90 9.74
CA LEU A 60 0.43 -5.73 10.52
C LEU A 60 0.15 -5.79 12.02
N ASP A 61 0.94 -6.60 12.72
CA ASP A 61 0.98 -6.68 14.17
C ASP A 61 2.46 -6.70 14.61
N VAL A 62 2.84 -5.77 15.47
CA VAL A 62 4.20 -5.64 16.01
C VAL A 62 4.64 -6.88 16.79
N ARG A 63 3.70 -7.66 17.34
CA ARG A 63 3.97 -8.93 18.01
C ARG A 63 4.47 -10.00 17.04
N GLU A 64 4.11 -9.91 15.77
CA GLU A 64 4.55 -10.84 14.72
C GLU A 64 5.84 -10.37 14.03
N CYS A 65 6.31 -9.16 14.32
CA CYS A 65 7.56 -8.66 13.77
C CYS A 65 8.78 -9.42 14.30
N GLN A 66 9.85 -9.41 13.51
CA GLN A 66 11.14 -10.03 13.76
C GLN A 66 12.16 -9.00 14.27
N ALA A 67 13.12 -9.48 15.04
CA ALA A 67 14.33 -8.74 15.40
C ALA A 67 15.53 -9.68 15.29
N SER A 68 16.71 -9.14 15.00
CA SER A 68 17.94 -9.96 14.92
C SER A 68 18.28 -10.62 16.25
N ARG A 69 17.89 -9.98 17.36
CA ARG A 69 17.98 -10.51 18.72
C ARG A 69 16.58 -10.52 19.33
N GLN A 70 16.19 -11.63 19.94
CA GLN A 70 14.88 -11.74 20.58
C GLN A 70 14.69 -10.72 21.72
N GLU A 71 15.77 -10.41 22.45
CA GLU A 71 15.83 -9.39 23.51
C GLU A 71 15.39 -8.01 23.01
N ASP A 72 15.73 -7.64 21.77
CA ASP A 72 15.35 -6.36 21.19
C ASP A 72 13.83 -6.29 20.94
N LYS A 73 13.24 -7.39 20.47
CA LYS A 73 11.79 -7.49 20.28
C LYS A 73 11.05 -7.36 21.61
N GLU A 74 11.52 -8.08 22.63
CA GLU A 74 10.96 -8.01 23.98
C GLU A 74 11.06 -6.60 24.56
N TYR A 75 12.20 -5.93 24.38
CA TYR A 75 12.40 -4.56 24.80
C TYR A 75 11.43 -3.58 24.14
N ILE A 76 11.23 -3.69 22.81
CA ILE A 76 10.28 -2.86 22.07
C ILE A 76 8.85 -3.12 22.58
N LEU A 77 8.45 -4.39 22.66
CA LEU A 77 7.10 -4.76 23.10
C LEU A 77 6.81 -4.27 24.52
N HIS A 78 7.79 -4.32 25.42
CA HIS A 78 7.64 -3.82 26.79
C HIS A 78 7.54 -2.29 26.86
N LYS A 79 8.06 -1.55 25.88
CA LYS A 79 7.91 -0.09 25.81
C LYS A 79 6.52 0.35 25.33
N ILE A 80 5.82 -0.51 24.60
CA ILE A 80 4.51 -0.19 24.05
C ILE A 80 3.47 -0.46 25.14
N VAL A 81 2.86 0.61 25.67
CA VAL A 81 1.86 0.52 26.75
C VAL A 81 0.57 -0.14 26.28
N ASP A 82 0.10 0.25 25.09
CA ASP A 82 -1.08 -0.30 24.44
C ASP A 82 -0.69 -0.85 23.07
N ILE A 83 -0.50 -2.16 23.00
CA ILE A 83 -0.05 -2.82 21.76
C ILE A 83 -1.16 -2.84 20.71
N ASP A 84 -2.43 -2.93 21.11
CA ASP A 84 -3.53 -2.96 20.15
C ASP A 84 -3.74 -1.58 19.52
N GLY A 85 -3.69 -0.52 20.33
CA GLY A 85 -3.67 0.86 19.84
C GLY A 85 -2.46 1.14 18.96
N PHE A 86 -1.28 0.62 19.32
CA PHE A 86 -0.08 0.70 18.47
C PHE A 86 -0.30 0.04 17.11
N ASN A 87 -0.87 -1.16 17.08
CA ASN A 87 -1.14 -1.91 15.85
C ASN A 87 -2.22 -1.26 14.98
N GLU A 88 -3.25 -0.66 15.58
CA GLU A 88 -4.21 0.18 14.87
C GLU A 88 -3.50 1.38 14.24
N ARG A 89 -2.64 2.08 14.99
CA ARG A 89 -1.88 3.21 14.48
C ARG A 89 -0.91 2.81 13.37
N LEU A 90 -0.19 1.71 13.51
CA LEU A 90 0.73 1.19 12.50
C LEU A 90 0.00 0.87 11.19
N ARG A 91 -1.15 0.20 11.27
CA ARG A 91 -1.96 -0.14 10.09
C ARG A 91 -2.53 1.11 9.43
N TRP A 92 -3.05 2.06 10.22
CA TRP A 92 -3.52 3.35 9.71
C TRP A 92 -2.39 4.16 9.07
N LEU A 93 -1.22 4.21 9.69
CA LEU A 93 -0.06 4.91 9.15
C LEU A 93 0.40 4.28 7.85
N THR A 94 0.30 2.96 7.71
CA THR A 94 0.75 2.26 6.51
C THR A 94 -0.27 2.38 5.37
N MET A 95 -1.52 1.98 5.62
CA MET A 95 -2.56 1.76 4.60
C MET A 95 -3.77 2.70 4.73
N GLY A 96 -3.80 3.60 5.72
CA GLY A 96 -4.87 4.58 5.89
C GLY A 96 -4.87 5.60 4.75
N THR A 97 -5.97 6.34 4.63
CA THR A 97 -6.18 7.34 3.56
C THR A 97 -5.14 8.46 3.56
N GLU A 98 -4.55 8.76 4.72
CA GLU A 98 -3.45 9.72 4.88
C GLU A 98 -2.12 9.05 5.22
N GLY A 99 -2.05 7.73 5.10
CA GLY A 99 -0.87 6.93 5.41
C GLY A 99 0.25 7.05 4.38
N LEU A 100 1.33 6.29 4.60
CA LEU A 100 2.53 6.24 3.77
C LEU A 100 2.19 5.95 2.31
N PHE A 101 1.29 5.01 2.06
CA PHE A 101 0.95 4.58 0.70
C PHE A 101 -0.19 5.36 0.06
N LYS A 102 -0.65 6.49 0.61
CA LYS A 102 -1.82 7.23 0.08
C LYS A 102 -1.72 7.61 -1.40
N GLU A 103 -0.52 7.97 -1.87
CA GLU A 103 -0.27 8.32 -3.28
C GLU A 103 -0.27 7.08 -4.20
N TRP A 104 -0.07 5.90 -3.62
CA TRP A 104 0.05 4.63 -4.32
C TRP A 104 -1.24 3.81 -4.27
N SER A 105 -2.03 3.95 -3.19
CA SER A 105 -3.33 3.32 -2.98
C SER A 105 -4.45 3.91 -3.83
N ASP A 106 -4.15 4.90 -4.68
CA ASP A 106 -5.08 5.53 -5.64
C ASP A 106 -5.49 4.57 -6.80
N ALA A 107 -5.57 3.27 -6.50
CA ALA A 107 -6.08 2.21 -7.36
C ALA A 107 -7.50 2.51 -7.84
N GLU A 108 -8.31 3.19 -7.03
CA GLU A 108 -9.65 3.65 -7.44
C GLU A 108 -9.58 4.71 -8.54
N HIS A 109 -8.67 5.69 -8.43
CA HIS A 109 -8.47 6.71 -9.45
C HIS A 109 -7.83 6.14 -10.72
N ARG A 110 -6.91 5.17 -10.59
CA ARG A 110 -6.38 4.39 -11.72
C ARG A 110 -7.46 3.55 -12.39
N ALA A 111 -8.28 2.83 -11.62
CA ALA A 111 -9.39 2.02 -12.13
C ALA A 111 -10.46 2.90 -12.80
N SER A 112 -10.74 4.08 -12.25
CA SER A 112 -11.61 5.08 -12.85
C SER A 112 -11.06 5.58 -14.19
N ASN A 113 -9.76 5.85 -14.27
CA ASN A 113 -9.10 6.24 -15.52
C ASN A 113 -9.12 5.12 -16.57
N VAL A 114 -8.88 3.87 -16.18
CA VAL A 114 -9.03 2.69 -17.05
C VAL A 114 -10.49 2.55 -17.51
N GLY A 115 -11.45 2.66 -16.60
CA GLY A 115 -12.89 2.60 -16.91
C GLY A 115 -13.34 3.68 -17.89
N ARG A 116 -12.81 4.90 -17.77
CA ARG A 116 -13.06 6.01 -18.72
C ARG A 116 -12.49 5.71 -20.10
N ILE A 117 -11.29 5.14 -20.19
CA ILE A 117 -10.67 4.73 -21.46
C ILE A 117 -11.46 3.59 -22.10
N ALA A 118 -11.77 2.54 -21.33
CA ALA A 118 -12.56 1.40 -21.79
C ALA A 118 -13.93 1.82 -22.33
N ARG A 119 -14.64 2.70 -21.62
CA ARG A 119 -15.92 3.27 -22.07
C ARG A 119 -15.77 4.02 -23.41
N ARG A 120 -14.66 4.73 -23.63
CA ARG A 120 -14.41 5.44 -24.89
C ARG A 120 -14.17 4.47 -26.04
N VAL A 121 -13.37 3.43 -25.82
CA VAL A 121 -13.10 2.39 -26.82
C VAL A 121 -14.37 1.61 -27.17
N MET A 122 -15.17 1.24 -26.17
CA MET A 122 -16.46 0.55 -26.35
C MET A 122 -17.48 1.40 -27.13
N ARG A 123 -17.42 2.73 -27.06
CA ARG A 123 -18.27 3.62 -27.87
C ARG A 123 -17.81 3.77 -29.31
N LEU A 124 -16.51 3.57 -29.57
CA LEU A 124 -15.93 3.60 -30.92
C LEU A 124 -16.13 2.26 -31.64
N GLN A 125 -16.18 1.16 -30.88
CA GLN A 125 -16.61 -0.14 -31.36
C GLN A 125 -18.14 -0.22 -31.28
N GLY A 126 -18.84 0.32 -32.28
CA GLY A 126 -20.29 0.07 -32.44
C GLY A 126 -20.62 -1.43 -32.43
N PRO A 127 -21.91 -1.81 -32.29
CA PRO A 127 -22.30 -3.22 -32.14
C PRO A 127 -21.63 -4.09 -33.20
N ARG A 128 -20.92 -5.15 -32.77
CA ARG A 128 -20.40 -6.15 -33.70
C ARG A 128 -21.57 -6.67 -34.54
N PRO A 129 -21.46 -6.72 -35.88
CA PRO A 129 -22.48 -7.36 -36.70
C PRO A 129 -22.64 -8.80 -36.20
N ALA A 130 -23.90 -9.21 -36.03
CA ALA A 130 -24.25 -10.57 -35.68
C ALA A 130 -23.61 -11.51 -36.72
N SER A 131 -22.93 -12.54 -36.23
CA SER A 131 -22.53 -13.65 -37.09
C SER A 131 -23.81 -14.29 -37.63
N ASP A 132 -24.02 -14.16 -38.93
CA ASP A 132 -25.11 -14.84 -39.64
C ASP A 132 -24.99 -16.35 -39.44
N GLU A 133 -25.85 -16.90 -38.59
CA GLU A 133 -26.28 -18.29 -38.68
C GLU A 133 -27.16 -18.42 -39.91
N SER A 134 -26.67 -19.03 -40.99
CA SER A 134 -27.53 -19.59 -42.02
C SER A 134 -26.90 -20.81 -42.66
N ALA A 135 -27.46 -21.99 -42.37
CA ALA A 135 -28.29 -22.71 -43.35
C ALA A 135 -28.50 -24.16 -42.89
N GLY A 136 -29.62 -24.40 -42.20
CA GLY A 136 -30.19 -25.72 -42.01
C GLY A 136 -31.56 -25.80 -42.69
N SER A 137 -31.65 -26.64 -43.71
CA SER A 137 -32.85 -27.25 -44.29
C SER A 137 -33.88 -26.38 -45.01
N GLN A 138 -33.86 -26.47 -46.33
CA GLN A 138 -35.03 -26.24 -47.17
C GLN A 138 -35.66 -27.61 -47.48
N CYS A 139 -36.90 -27.80 -47.03
CA CYS A 139 -37.75 -28.96 -47.31
C CYS A 139 -38.69 -28.57 -48.46
N CYS A 140 -38.65 -29.32 -49.56
CA CYS A 140 -39.72 -29.59 -50.52
C CYS A 140 -39.32 -30.88 -51.26
#